data_AF-A0A0R3KL02-F1
#
_entry.id   AF-A0A0R3KL02-F1
#
_cell.length_a   1.000
_cell.length_b   1.000
_cell.length_c   1.000
_cell.angle_alpha   90.00
_cell.angle_beta   90.00
_cell.angle_gamma   90.00
#
_symmetry.space_group_name_H-M   'P 1'
#
loop_
_entity.id
_entity.type
_entity.pdbx_description
1 polymer ?
#
loop_
_entity_poly.entity_id
_entity_poly.type
_entity_poly.pdbx_seq_one_letter_code
_entity_poly.pdbx_strand_id
1 'polypeptide(L)'
;MLGANTTTEGLPLLLEAAGRCPPEDVGGAPGYAEYLDAIRDPTHPEHERMRLWGPEQFDPDVVDRKALEAAINELSGIWKPRRHKLRSK
;
A
#
# COMPACT_ATOMS: atom_id res chain seq x y z
N MET A 1 33.45 6.55 -6.06
CA MET A 1 33.93 5.93 -4.80
C MET A 1 33.14 6.50 -3.64
N LEU A 2 32.26 5.68 -3.06
CA LEU A 2 31.96 5.55 -1.63
C LEU A 2 31.29 4.17 -1.55
N GLY A 3 32.07 3.15 -1.20
CA GLY A 3 31.53 1.84 -0.85
C GLY A 3 30.94 1.93 0.56
N ALA A 4 29.78 1.34 0.76
CA ALA A 4 29.26 1.10 2.10
C ALA A 4 28.38 -0.15 2.08
N ASN A 5 28.86 -1.19 2.75
CA ASN A 5 28.03 -2.28 3.26
C ASN A 5 27.00 -1.70 4.24
N THR A 6 25.91 -1.12 3.74
CA THR A 6 24.74 -0.85 4.59
C THR A 6 24.06 -2.18 4.85
N THR A 7 24.39 -2.79 5.99
CA THR A 7 23.73 -3.99 6.49
C THR A 7 22.24 -3.70 6.69
N THR A 8 21.39 -4.19 5.79
CA THR A 8 19.92 -4.13 5.86
C THR A 8 19.33 -5.22 6.76
N GLU A 9 20.20 -5.99 7.42
CA GLU A 9 19.81 -7.12 8.27
C GLU A 9 18.90 -6.66 9.42
N GLY A 10 17.66 -7.15 9.41
CA GLY A 10 16.65 -6.79 10.39
C GLY A 10 15.82 -5.55 10.08
N LEU A 11 16.08 -4.83 8.98
CA LEU A 11 15.28 -3.70 8.52
C LEU A 11 14.17 -4.15 7.54
N PRO A 12 13.02 -3.44 7.50
CA PRO A 12 12.02 -3.68 6.48
C PRO A 12 12.56 -3.30 5.10
N LEU A 13 12.17 -4.07 4.08
CA LEU A 13 12.57 -3.86 2.69
C LEU A 13 11.34 -4.01 1.79
N LEU A 14 11.22 -3.16 0.77
CA LEU A 14 10.22 -3.34 -0.28
C LEU A 14 10.73 -4.37 -1.28
N LEU A 15 10.19 -5.59 -1.23
CA LEU A 15 10.53 -6.64 -2.20
C LEU A 15 9.65 -6.53 -3.45
N GLU A 16 8.35 -6.36 -3.25
CA GLU A 16 7.34 -6.33 -4.30
C GLU A 16 6.19 -5.40 -3.91
N ALA A 17 5.50 -4.86 -4.91
CA ALA A 17 4.28 -4.08 -4.75
C ALA A 17 3.42 -4.28 -6.00
N ALA A 18 2.13 -4.52 -5.81
CA ALA A 18 1.15 -4.74 -6.86
C ALA A 18 -0.18 -4.07 -6.50
N GLY A 19 -0.75 -3.34 -7.45
CA GLY A 19 -1.96 -2.56 -7.27
C GLY A 19 -1.84 -1.41 -6.26
N ARG A 20 -2.87 -0.58 -6.22
CA ARG A 20 -3.02 0.51 -5.26
C ARG A 20 -3.74 0.00 -4.01
N CYS A 21 -3.36 0.52 -2.85
CA CYS A 21 -4.09 0.25 -1.61
C CYS A 21 -5.54 0.75 -1.72
N PRO A 22 -6.50 0.04 -1.09
CA PRO A 22 -7.88 0.52 -0.99
C PRO A 22 -7.94 1.91 -0.36
N PRO A 23 -8.88 2.78 -0.78
CA PRO A 23 -9.15 4.02 -0.07
C PRO A 23 -9.45 3.78 1.41
N GLU A 24 -9.06 4.73 2.26
CA GLU A 24 -9.44 4.72 3.67
C GLU A 24 -10.98 4.72 3.81
N ASP A 25 -11.48 4.04 4.85
CA ASP A 25 -12.91 3.96 5.16
C ASP A 25 -13.82 3.43 4.03
N VAL A 26 -13.28 2.71 3.06
CA VAL A 26 -14.05 2.12 1.94
C VAL A 26 -15.02 1.00 2.36
N GLY A 27 -15.05 0.60 3.64
CA GLY A 27 -15.91 -0.49 4.11
C GLY A 27 -15.26 -1.88 4.03
N GLY A 28 -13.93 -1.93 4.08
CA GLY A 28 -13.17 -3.19 4.04
C GLY A 28 -13.19 -3.86 2.67
N ALA A 29 -12.96 -5.17 2.63
CA ALA A 29 -12.86 -5.90 1.37
C ALA A 29 -14.16 -5.85 0.51
N PRO A 30 -15.37 -6.00 1.08
CA PRO A 30 -16.62 -5.89 0.30
C PRO A 30 -16.81 -4.50 -0.31
N GLY A 31 -16.65 -3.44 0.50
CA GLY A 31 -16.83 -2.08 0.00
C GLY A 31 -15.75 -1.67 -1.01
N TYR A 32 -14.53 -2.21 -0.90
CA TYR A 32 -13.51 -2.02 -1.94
C TYR A 32 -13.91 -2.66 -3.27
N ALA A 33 -14.50 -3.86 -3.26
CA ALA A 33 -15.00 -4.49 -4.48
C ALA A 33 -16.11 -3.66 -5.14
N GLU A 34 -17.09 -3.19 -4.36
CA GLU A 34 -18.17 -2.30 -4.84
C GLU A 34 -17.62 -0.99 -5.41
N TYR A 35 -16.62 -0.40 -4.75
CA TYR A 35 -15.93 0.79 -5.22
C TYR A 35 -15.26 0.54 -6.58
N LEU A 36 -14.51 -0.56 -6.73
CA LEU A 36 -13.85 -0.93 -7.99
C LEU A 36 -14.84 -1.14 -9.14
N ASP A 37 -15.94 -1.83 -8.89
CA ASP A 37 -16.99 -2.05 -9.89
C ASP A 37 -17.58 -0.72 -10.37
N ALA A 38 -17.89 0.18 -9.43
CA ALA A 38 -18.44 1.49 -9.77
C ALA A 38 -17.47 2.38 -10.55
N ILE A 39 -16.18 2.44 -10.18
CA ILE A 39 -15.23 3.34 -10.86
C ILE A 39 -14.73 2.80 -12.21
N ARG A 40 -14.83 1.48 -12.45
CA ARG A 40 -14.40 0.85 -13.71
C ARG A 40 -15.43 0.97 -14.83
N ASP A 41 -16.71 1.05 -14.49
CA ASP A 41 -17.80 1.15 -15.45
C ASP A 41 -18.39 2.57 -15.46
N PRO A 42 -18.14 3.38 -16.52
CA PRO A 42 -18.72 4.72 -16.67
C PRO A 42 -20.26 4.73 -16.75
N THR A 43 -20.90 3.60 -17.01
CA THR A 43 -22.36 3.47 -17.07
C THR A 43 -22.98 3.03 -15.74
N HIS A 44 -22.15 2.69 -14.75
CA HIS A 44 -22.61 2.31 -13.43
C HIS A 44 -23.34 3.50 -12.77
N PRO A 45 -24.52 3.29 -12.13
CA PRO A 45 -25.31 4.38 -11.54
C PRO A 45 -24.53 5.18 -10.49
N GLU A 46 -23.59 4.53 -9.81
CA GLU A 46 -22.76 5.15 -8.76
C GLU A 46 -21.39 5.66 -9.27
N HIS A 47 -21.10 5.61 -10.58
CA HIS A 47 -19.77 5.92 -11.13
C HIS A 47 -19.26 7.30 -10.70
N GLU A 48 -20.04 8.34 -10.99
CA GLU A 48 -19.72 9.73 -10.66
C GLU A 48 -19.59 9.94 -9.15
N ARG A 49 -20.50 9.35 -8.35
CA ARG A 49 -20.47 9.48 -6.89
C ARG A 49 -19.20 8.84 -6.31
N MET A 50 -18.84 7.64 -6.78
CA MET A 50 -17.64 6.94 -6.28
C MET A 50 -16.35 7.61 -6.76
N ARG A 51 -16.31 8.12 -7.99
CA ARG A 51 -15.19 8.95 -8.50
C ARG A 51 -14.94 10.17 -7.62
N LEU A 52 -16.00 10.84 -7.17
CA LEU A 52 -15.90 12.03 -6.32
C LEU A 52 -15.58 11.69 -4.86
N TRP A 53 -16.10 10.57 -4.36
CA TRP A 53 -15.87 10.13 -2.98
C TRP A 53 -14.43 9.64 -2.76
N GLY A 54 -13.87 8.92 -3.73
CA GLY A 54 -12.53 8.35 -3.62
C GLY A 54 -11.40 9.36 -3.84
N PRO A 55 -10.13 8.90 -3.74
CA PRO A 55 -8.97 9.74 -4.01
C PRO A 55 -8.96 10.30 -5.43
N GLU A 56 -8.45 11.50 -5.59
CA GLU A 56 -8.25 12.08 -6.92
C GLU A 56 -7.32 11.18 -7.76
N GLN A 57 -7.70 10.97 -9.02
CA GLN A 57 -6.94 10.13 -9.96
C GLN A 57 -6.64 8.74 -9.37
N PHE A 58 -7.63 8.13 -8.72
CA PHE A 58 -7.53 6.75 -8.28
C PHE A 58 -7.49 5.80 -9.48
N ASP A 59 -6.42 5.02 -9.56
CA ASP A 59 -6.25 3.91 -10.48
C ASP A 59 -5.77 2.71 -9.63
N PRO A 60 -6.56 1.62 -9.56
CA PRO A 60 -6.21 0.44 -8.76
C PRO A 60 -5.01 -0.32 -9.29
N ASP A 61 -4.63 -0.14 -10.56
CA ASP A 61 -3.57 -0.88 -11.22
C ASP A 61 -2.23 -0.12 -11.20
N VAL A 62 -2.24 1.15 -10.75
CA VAL A 62 -1.03 1.99 -10.62
C VAL A 62 -0.40 1.85 -9.25
N VAL A 63 0.89 1.50 -9.26
CA VAL A 63 1.74 1.40 -8.06
C VAL A 63 2.76 2.54 -8.05
N ASP A 64 2.70 3.42 -7.06
CA ASP A 64 3.80 4.36 -6.81
C ASP A 64 4.91 3.68 -5.99
N ARG A 65 5.71 2.87 -6.68
CA ARG A 65 6.83 2.15 -6.06
C ARG A 65 7.82 3.09 -5.37
N LYS A 66 8.08 4.27 -5.95
CA LYS A 66 9.05 5.22 -5.38
C LYS A 66 8.56 5.76 -4.05
N ALA A 67 7.28 6.12 -3.96
CA ALA A 67 6.68 6.54 -2.69
C ALA A 67 6.71 5.43 -1.64
N LEU A 68 6.43 4.18 -2.02
CA LEU A 68 6.50 3.02 -1.13
C LEU A 68 7.93 2.76 -0.62
N GLU A 69 8.92 2.83 -1.50
CA GLU A 69 10.34 2.68 -1.13
C GLU A 69 10.77 3.80 -0.17
N ALA A 70 10.37 5.05 -0.43
CA ALA A 70 10.66 6.17 0.45
C ALA A 70 10.03 5.96 1.84
N ALA A 71 8.76 5.55 1.91
CA ALA A 71 8.07 5.27 3.16
C ALA A 71 8.72 4.14 3.96
N ILE A 72 9.16 3.06 3.29
CA ILE A 72 9.87 1.95 3.95
C ILE A 72 11.25 2.37 4.45
N ASN A 73 11.96 3.22 3.70
CA ASN A 73 13.24 3.79 4.12
C ASN A 73 13.07 4.69 5.35
N GLU A 74 12.01 5.50 5.40
CA GLU A 74 11.69 6.32 6.58
C GLU A 74 11.36 5.44 7.79
N LEU A 75 10.50 4.42 7.60
CA LEU A 75 10.16 3.45 8.64
C LEU A 75 11.40 2.74 9.20
N SER A 76 12.37 2.43 8.35
CA SER A 76 13.62 1.79 8.74
C SER A 76 14.42 2.61 9.77
N GLY A 77 14.28 3.93 9.78
CA GLY A 77 14.92 4.82 10.75
C GLY A 77 14.39 4.67 12.19
N ILE A 78 13.14 4.21 12.36
CA ILE A 78 12.49 4.05 13.67
C ILE A 78 12.20 2.57 14.01
N TRP A 79 12.48 1.65 13.09
CA TRP A 79 12.16 0.25 13.22
C TRP A 79 12.97 -0.42 14.33
N LYS A 80 12.27 -1.05 15.28
CA LYS A 80 12.86 -1.89 16.33
C LYS A 80 12.36 -3.32 16.15
N PRO A 81 13.18 -4.24 15.59
CA PRO A 81 12.78 -5.62 15.36
C PRO A 81 12.29 -6.25 16.67
N ARG A 82 11.04 -6.69 16.70
CA ARG A 82 10.52 -7.43 17.85
C ARG A 82 11.12 -8.83 17.79
N ARG A 83 12.00 -9.18 18.74
CA ARG A 83 12.46 -10.58 18.87
C ARG A 83 11.27 -11.47 19.16
N HIS A 84 10.84 -12.25 18.18
CA HIS A 84 9.82 -13.27 18.39
C HIS A 84 10.42 -14.31 19.35
N LYS A 85 9.90 -14.40 20.58
CA LYS A 85 10.26 -15.51 21.47
C LYS A 85 9.70 -16.78 20.84
N LEU A 86 10.56 -17.75 20.54
CA LEU A 86 10.09 -19.09 20.21
C LEU A 86 9.12 -19.53 21.31
N ARG A 87 7.87 -19.84 20.94
CA ARG A 87 6.93 -20.45 21.89
C ARG A 87 7.54 -21.79 22.29
N SER A 88 7.81 -21.97 23.58
CA SER A 88 8.10 -23.29 24.13
C SER A 88 6.91 -24.20 23.81
N LYS A 89 7.21 -25.43 23.40
CA LYS A 89 6.23 -26.52 23.41
C LYS A 89 5.80 -26.83 24.83
#